data_AF-F4SEC2-F1
#
_entry.id   AF-F4SEC2-F1
#
_cell.length_a   1.000
_cell.length_b   1.000
_cell.length_c   1.000
_cell.angle_alpha   90.00
_cell.angle_beta   90.00
_cell.angle_gamma   90.00
#
_symmetry.space_group_name_H-M   'P 1'
#
loop_
_entity.id
_entity.type
_entity.pdbx_description
1 polymer ?
#
loop_
_entity_poly.entity_id
_entity_poly.type
_entity_poly.pdbx_seq_one_letter_code
_entity_poly.pdbx_strand_id
1 'polypeptide(L)'
;MNGEYPARVGDAVVQAVIERWIRGREKGSSRSRILKKCVQRRNTLFCYRQEALEELFSAIEHRELLVVALELLPSSACCSETEDDGPEKVRAIGLVWRSEEFSALLQLIDKLSYKQQEALHGARWAANRLDMRRQPAIQIKSSGRVPRNLPENCYCPIWRGTLTDTKRHLLTQKPPSDFLSFITSKIHAALC
;
A
#
# COMPACT_ATOMS: atom_id res chain seq x y z
N MET A 1 47.75 -23.95 -42.53
CA MET A 1 46.35 -23.79 -42.09
C MET A 1 46.24 -24.39 -40.70
N ASN A 2 46.39 -23.57 -39.66
CA ASN A 2 46.25 -24.01 -38.26
C ASN A 2 44.87 -23.57 -37.80
N GLY A 3 43.94 -24.53 -37.65
CA GLY A 3 42.64 -24.28 -37.05
C GLY A 3 42.77 -24.23 -35.54
N GLU A 4 42.63 -23.05 -34.95
CA GLU A 4 42.44 -22.88 -33.52
C GLU A 4 41.04 -23.39 -33.13
N TYR A 5 41.00 -24.51 -32.40
CA TYR A 5 39.79 -24.92 -31.70
C TYR A 5 39.59 -24.00 -30.49
N PRO A 6 38.37 -23.47 -30.25
CA PRO A 6 38.12 -22.64 -29.09
C PRO A 6 38.38 -23.45 -27.82
N ALA A 7 39.12 -22.84 -26.88
CA ALA A 7 39.48 -23.41 -25.60
C ALA A 7 38.25 -24.03 -24.92
N ARG A 8 38.32 -25.33 -24.60
CA ARG A 8 37.26 -26.03 -23.88
C ARG A 8 37.02 -25.30 -22.56
N VAL A 9 35.81 -24.82 -22.35
CA VAL A 9 35.37 -24.29 -21.05
C VAL A 9 35.59 -25.41 -20.04
N GLY A 10 36.56 -25.24 -19.13
CA GLY A 10 36.95 -26.30 -18.21
C GLY A 10 35.80 -26.69 -17.30
N ASP A 11 35.73 -27.97 -16.92
CA ASP A 11 34.64 -28.53 -16.11
C ASP A 11 34.40 -27.76 -14.81
N ALA A 12 35.45 -27.16 -14.22
CA ALA A 12 35.34 -26.29 -13.05
C ALA A 12 34.52 -25.02 -13.29
N VAL A 13 34.59 -24.44 -14.49
CA VAL A 13 33.79 -23.26 -14.87
C VAL A 13 32.33 -23.66 -15.06
N VAL A 14 32.09 -24.80 -15.73
CA VAL A 14 30.73 -25.34 -15.91
C VAL A 14 30.11 -25.68 -14.55
N GLN A 15 30.86 -26.34 -13.67
CA GLN A 15 30.44 -26.67 -12.31
C GLN A 15 30.15 -25.41 -11.49
N ALA A 16 31.01 -24.39 -11.52
CA ALA A 16 30.77 -23.14 -10.81
C ALA A 16 29.52 -22.39 -11.33
N VAL A 17 29.26 -22.42 -12.65
CA VAL A 17 28.05 -21.84 -13.24
C VAL A 17 26.79 -22.60 -12.83
N ILE A 18 26.83 -23.94 -12.86
CA ILE A 18 25.72 -24.80 -12.43
C ILE A 18 25.45 -24.60 -10.94
N GLU A 19 26.48 -24.61 -10.09
CA GLU A 19 26.35 -24.36 -8.66
C GLU A 19 25.78 -22.98 -8.37
N ARG A 20 26.25 -21.94 -9.09
CA ARG A 20 25.70 -20.58 -8.96
C ARG A 20 24.23 -20.53 -9.40
N TRP A 21 23.86 -21.26 -10.45
CA TRP A 21 22.49 -21.32 -10.94
C TRP A 21 21.56 -22.10 -10.00
N ILE A 22 21.99 -23.23 -9.46
CA ILE A 22 21.27 -24.02 -8.45
C ILE A 22 21.10 -23.19 -7.16
N ARG A 23 22.20 -22.65 -6.62
CA ARG A 23 22.15 -21.77 -5.43
C ARG A 23 21.32 -20.51 -5.69
N GLY A 24 21.30 -20.00 -6.92
CA GLY A 24 20.45 -18.89 -7.34
C GLY A 24 18.96 -19.23 -7.34
N ARG A 25 18.60 -20.49 -7.65
CA ARG A 25 17.22 -21.00 -7.53
C ARG A 25 16.81 -21.26 -6.08
N GLU A 26 17.74 -21.70 -5.23
CA GLU A 26 17.50 -21.95 -3.80
C GLU A 26 17.41 -20.67 -2.95
N LYS A 27 18.22 -19.65 -3.25
CA LYS A 27 18.28 -18.38 -2.47
C LYS A 27 17.03 -17.50 -2.55
N GLY A 28 16.04 -17.90 -3.35
CA GLY A 28 14.76 -17.23 -3.44
C GLY A 28 13.62 -18.22 -3.29
N SER A 29 13.45 -18.81 -2.09
CA SER A 29 12.18 -19.42 -1.68
C SER A 29 11.05 -18.56 -2.25
N SER A 30 10.12 -19.17 -2.99
CA SER A 30 8.99 -18.49 -3.63
C SER A 30 8.32 -17.50 -2.67
N ARG A 31 8.22 -17.89 -1.39
CA ARG A 31 7.73 -17.09 -0.27
C ARG A 31 8.46 -15.76 -0.08
N SER A 32 9.79 -15.73 -0.13
CA SER A 32 10.58 -14.49 0.01
C SER A 32 10.35 -13.53 -1.15
N ARG A 33 10.26 -14.05 -2.37
CA ARG A 33 9.94 -13.25 -3.57
C ARG A 33 8.51 -12.68 -3.50
N ILE A 34 7.54 -13.48 -3.08
CA ILE A 34 6.16 -13.04 -2.88
C ILE A 34 6.09 -11.94 -1.81
N LEU A 35 6.77 -12.13 -0.67
CA LEU A 35 6.79 -11.14 0.41
C LEU A 35 7.40 -9.81 -0.06
N LYS A 36 8.53 -9.85 -0.78
CA LYS A 36 9.16 -8.63 -1.34
C LYS A 36 8.21 -7.89 -2.29
N LYS A 37 7.52 -8.61 -3.18
CA LYS A 37 6.52 -8.03 -4.08
C LYS A 37 5.36 -7.39 -3.30
N CYS A 38 4.85 -8.05 -2.27
CA CYS A 38 3.79 -7.51 -1.42
C CYS A 38 4.22 -6.21 -0.73
N VAL A 39 5.44 -6.18 -0.19
CA VAL A 39 6.00 -4.98 0.45
C VAL A 39 6.18 -3.85 -0.56
N GLN A 40 6.73 -4.14 -1.75
CA GLN A 40 6.92 -3.16 -2.81
C GLN A 40 5.59 -2.53 -3.24
N ARG A 41 4.58 -3.36 -3.49
CA ARG A 41 3.23 -2.92 -3.87
C ARG A 41 2.58 -2.04 -2.81
N ARG A 42 2.66 -2.46 -1.55
CA ARG A 42 2.16 -1.69 -0.40
C ARG A 42 2.83 -0.32 -0.30
N ASN A 43 4.15 -0.26 -0.46
CA ASN A 43 4.89 1.00 -0.45
C ASN A 43 4.51 1.88 -1.66
N THR A 44 4.34 1.28 -2.84
CA THR A 44 3.93 1.99 -4.05
C THR A 44 2.57 2.67 -3.87
N LEU A 45 1.56 1.93 -3.39
CA LEU A 45 0.23 2.50 -3.07
C LEU A 45 0.30 3.58 -2.01
N PHE A 46 1.18 3.43 -1.02
CA PHE A 46 1.36 4.44 0.01
C PHE A 46 1.88 5.76 -0.58
N CYS A 47 2.90 5.70 -1.44
CA CYS A 47 3.40 6.88 -2.16
C CYS A 47 2.31 7.54 -3.01
N TYR A 48 1.56 6.75 -3.78
CA TYR A 48 0.46 7.25 -4.61
C TYR A 48 -0.59 8.05 -3.81
N ARG A 49 -0.87 7.62 -2.58
CA ARG A 49 -1.81 8.32 -1.70
C ARG A 49 -1.23 9.61 -1.14
N GLN A 50 0.05 9.61 -0.77
CA GLN A 50 0.71 10.82 -0.29
C GLN A 50 0.76 11.87 -1.41
N GLU A 51 1.22 11.47 -2.60
CA GLU A 51 1.26 12.32 -3.80
C GLU A 51 -0.13 12.89 -4.13
N ALA A 52 -1.18 12.05 -4.05
CA ALA A 52 -2.54 12.50 -4.34
C ALA A 52 -3.05 13.56 -3.37
N LEU A 53 -2.71 13.42 -2.08
CA LEU A 53 -3.03 14.41 -1.06
C LEU A 53 -2.21 15.68 -1.25
N GLU A 54 -0.91 15.57 -1.55
CA GLU A 54 -0.04 16.72 -1.83
C GLU A 54 -0.58 17.55 -2.99
N GLU A 55 -0.99 16.90 -4.09
CA GLU A 55 -1.58 17.57 -5.24
C GLU A 55 -2.94 18.21 -4.90
N LEU A 56 -3.81 17.50 -4.18
CA LEU A 56 -5.09 18.06 -3.73
C LEU A 56 -4.91 19.32 -2.89
N PHE A 57 -4.07 19.25 -1.85
CA PHE A 57 -3.85 20.37 -0.94
C PHE A 57 -3.05 21.52 -1.57
N SER A 58 -2.30 21.24 -2.64
CA SER A 58 -1.72 22.30 -3.48
C SER A 58 -2.79 23.03 -4.30
N ALA A 59 -3.84 22.33 -4.73
CA ALA A 59 -4.92 22.90 -5.54
C ALA A 59 -5.98 23.66 -4.73
N ILE A 60 -6.30 23.23 -3.50
CA ILE A 60 -7.39 23.83 -2.68
C ILE A 60 -6.93 24.96 -1.74
N GLU A 61 -5.70 25.47 -1.90
CA GLU A 61 -5.11 26.56 -1.09
C GLU A 61 -5.08 26.32 0.43
N HIS A 62 -5.26 25.08 0.89
CA HIS A 62 -5.21 24.68 2.31
C HIS A 62 -3.93 23.90 2.64
N ARG A 63 -2.78 24.41 2.21
CA ARG A 63 -1.51 23.69 2.31
C ARG A 63 -1.12 23.36 3.76
N GLU A 64 -1.55 24.16 4.72
CA GLU A 64 -1.38 23.93 6.15
C GLU A 64 -2.02 22.63 6.65
N LEU A 65 -3.11 22.19 5.99
CA LEU A 65 -3.83 20.97 6.35
C LEU A 65 -3.20 19.70 5.77
N LEU A 66 -2.23 19.82 4.86
CA LEU A 66 -1.51 18.69 4.29
C LEU A 66 -0.82 17.87 5.39
N VAL A 67 -0.22 18.51 6.39
CA VAL A 67 0.45 17.81 7.50
C VAL A 67 -0.53 16.92 8.25
N VAL A 68 -1.72 17.46 8.55
CA VAL A 68 -2.80 16.72 9.22
C VAL A 68 -3.29 15.54 8.37
N ALA A 69 -3.39 15.74 7.05
CA ALA A 69 -3.77 14.68 6.11
C ALA A 69 -2.72 13.56 6.03
N LEU A 70 -1.43 13.91 6.02
CA LEU A 70 -0.35 12.92 6.03
C LEU A 70 -0.23 12.19 7.36
N GLU A 71 -0.59 12.80 8.49
CA GLU A 71 -0.68 12.12 9.79
C GLU A 71 -1.74 11.00 9.81
N LEU A 72 -2.78 11.10 8.99
CA LEU A 72 -3.75 10.01 8.80
C LEU A 72 -3.16 8.81 8.05
N LEU A 73 -2.01 8.98 7.38
CA LEU A 73 -1.28 7.95 6.65
C LEU A 73 0.06 7.62 7.34
N PRO A 74 0.06 7.02 8.55
CA PRO A 74 1.27 6.89 9.36
C PRO A 74 2.29 5.89 8.78
N SER A 75 1.85 4.87 8.06
CA SER A 75 2.75 3.96 7.35
C SER A 75 2.04 3.13 6.29
N SER A 76 2.81 2.67 5.31
CA SER A 76 2.34 1.73 4.29
C SER A 76 1.77 0.44 4.90
N ALA A 77 2.31 0.01 6.04
CA ALA A 77 1.94 -1.20 6.77
C ALA A 77 0.62 -1.12 7.57
N CYS A 78 -0.01 0.06 7.61
CA CYS A 78 -1.33 0.25 8.21
C CYS A 78 -2.40 0.73 7.23
N CYS A 79 -2.01 1.26 6.06
CA CYS A 79 -2.94 1.92 5.15
C CYS A 79 -3.07 1.16 3.83
N SER A 80 -2.01 0.52 3.35
CA SER A 80 -1.91 0.07 1.95
C SER A 80 -1.85 -1.44 1.81
N GLU A 81 -2.41 -2.20 2.76
CA GLU A 81 -2.29 -3.65 2.79
C GLU A 81 -2.92 -4.27 1.56
N THR A 82 -2.13 -5.10 0.89
CA THR A 82 -2.54 -5.84 -0.30
C THR A 82 -2.20 -7.31 -0.14
N GLU A 83 -3.06 -8.17 -0.67
CA GLU A 83 -2.76 -9.59 -0.86
C GLU A 83 -2.85 -10.00 -2.33
N ASP A 84 -2.14 -11.07 -2.65
CA ASP A 84 -2.26 -11.79 -3.91
C ASP A 84 -3.38 -12.82 -3.79
N ASP A 85 -4.46 -12.63 -4.55
CA ASP A 85 -5.63 -13.51 -4.61
C ASP A 85 -5.60 -14.38 -5.88
N GLY A 86 -4.38 -14.80 -6.27
CA GLY A 86 -4.09 -15.54 -7.49
C GLY A 86 -3.36 -14.73 -8.57
N PRO A 87 -3.20 -15.29 -9.78
CA PRO A 87 -2.48 -14.65 -10.88
C PRO A 87 -3.13 -13.30 -11.23
N GLU A 88 -2.34 -12.23 -11.14
CA GLU A 88 -2.73 -10.86 -11.51
C GLU A 88 -3.89 -10.22 -10.72
N LYS A 89 -4.44 -10.93 -9.73
CA LYS A 89 -5.50 -10.45 -8.85
C LYS A 89 -4.89 -9.92 -7.57
N VAL A 90 -4.77 -8.60 -7.49
CA VAL A 90 -4.37 -7.92 -6.26
C VAL A 90 -5.63 -7.46 -5.52
N ARG A 91 -5.69 -7.71 -4.22
CA ARG A 91 -6.84 -7.33 -3.39
C ARG A 91 -6.41 -6.47 -2.22
N ALA A 92 -7.27 -5.56 -1.79
CA ALA A 92 -7.16 -4.89 -0.51
C ALA A 92 -7.36 -5.87 0.65
N ILE A 93 -6.62 -5.71 1.73
CA ILE A 93 -6.90 -6.43 2.98
C ILE A 93 -7.70 -5.52 3.90
N GLY A 94 -8.89 -5.98 4.31
CA GLY A 94 -9.65 -5.35 5.39
C GLY A 94 -8.97 -5.66 6.73
N LEU A 95 -8.89 -4.69 7.63
CA LEU A 95 -8.31 -4.89 8.95
C LEU A 95 -9.38 -4.66 10.02
N VAL A 96 -9.48 -5.58 10.98
CA VAL A 96 -10.54 -5.57 12.01
C VAL A 96 -10.55 -4.28 12.85
N TRP A 97 -9.38 -3.65 13.01
CA TRP A 97 -9.23 -2.44 13.79
C TRP A 97 -9.68 -1.18 13.04
N ARG A 98 -9.75 -1.22 11.71
CA ARG A 98 -10.00 -0.04 10.88
C ARG A 98 -11.49 0.25 10.85
N SER A 99 -11.88 1.50 11.11
CA SER A 99 -13.28 1.90 10.97
C SER A 99 -13.72 1.86 9.50
N GLU A 100 -15.04 1.81 9.29
CA GLU A 100 -15.62 1.91 7.94
C GLU A 100 -15.34 3.28 7.32
N GLU A 101 -15.50 4.37 8.09
CA GLU A 101 -15.19 5.74 7.66
C GLU A 101 -13.74 5.85 7.16
N PHE A 102 -12.77 5.35 7.92
CA PHE A 102 -11.38 5.43 7.53
C PHE A 102 -11.06 4.50 6.34
N SER A 103 -11.70 3.33 6.27
CA SER A 103 -11.59 2.45 5.10
C SER A 103 -12.11 3.12 3.83
N ALA A 104 -13.26 3.81 3.91
CA ALA A 104 -13.86 4.55 2.81
C ALA A 104 -12.96 5.70 2.36
N LEU A 105 -12.38 6.46 3.30
CA LEU A 105 -11.42 7.51 2.97
C LEU A 105 -10.21 6.97 2.20
N LEU A 106 -9.61 5.86 2.64
CA LEU A 106 -8.46 5.27 1.94
C LEU A 106 -8.80 4.84 0.51
N GLN A 107 -10.01 4.32 0.27
CA GLN A 107 -10.49 3.99 -1.07
C GLN A 107 -10.76 5.25 -1.91
N LEU A 108 -11.24 6.32 -1.28
CA LEU A 108 -11.48 7.60 -1.93
C LEU A 108 -10.16 8.24 -2.40
N ILE A 109 -9.10 8.16 -1.59
CA ILE A 109 -7.76 8.62 -1.96
C ILE A 109 -7.21 7.78 -3.12
N ASP A 110 -7.45 6.46 -3.14
CA ASP A 110 -7.07 5.61 -4.30
C ASP A 110 -7.74 6.11 -5.60
N LYS A 111 -9.03 6.48 -5.55
CA LYS A 111 -9.75 7.05 -6.71
C LYS A 111 -9.20 8.41 -7.13
N LEU A 112 -8.87 9.27 -6.17
CA LEU A 112 -8.25 10.57 -6.43
C LEU A 112 -6.91 10.41 -7.15
N SER A 113 -6.05 9.54 -6.61
CA SER A 113 -4.73 9.25 -7.19
C SER A 113 -4.86 8.76 -8.63
N TYR A 114 -5.83 7.87 -8.91
CA TYR A 114 -6.13 7.48 -10.28
C TYR A 114 -6.49 8.66 -11.16
N LYS A 115 -7.44 9.51 -10.73
CA LYS A 115 -7.96 10.60 -11.56
C LYS A 115 -6.89 11.61 -11.93
N GLN A 116 -6.04 11.99 -10.97
CA GLN A 116 -4.89 12.86 -11.23
C GLN A 116 -3.95 12.25 -12.27
N GLN A 117 -3.72 10.95 -12.18
CA GLN A 117 -2.76 10.25 -13.02
C GLN A 117 -3.31 9.92 -14.41
N GLU A 118 -4.63 9.71 -14.51
CA GLU A 118 -5.37 9.69 -15.78
C GLU A 118 -5.24 11.04 -16.50
N ALA A 119 -5.34 12.15 -15.77
CA ALA A 119 -5.17 13.48 -16.35
C ALA A 119 -3.72 13.76 -16.81
N LEU A 120 -2.72 13.31 -16.04
CA LEU A 120 -1.30 13.55 -16.33
C LEU A 120 -0.73 12.65 -17.43
N HIS A 121 -1.10 11.37 -17.46
CA HIS A 121 -0.47 10.35 -18.30
C HIS A 121 -1.44 9.64 -19.25
N GLY A 122 -2.72 9.96 -19.17
CA GLY A 122 -3.78 9.35 -19.97
C GLY A 122 -4.32 8.04 -19.39
N ALA A 123 -5.54 7.70 -19.79
CA ALA A 123 -6.31 6.57 -19.27
C ALA A 123 -5.60 5.22 -19.41
N ARG A 124 -4.90 4.98 -20.52
CA ARG A 124 -4.18 3.71 -20.75
C ARG A 124 -3.06 3.50 -19.72
N TRP A 125 -2.36 4.56 -19.35
CA TRP A 125 -1.30 4.47 -18.35
C TRP A 125 -1.91 4.25 -16.97
N ALA A 126 -2.92 5.05 -16.61
CA ALA A 126 -3.59 4.98 -15.32
C ALA A 126 -4.26 3.62 -15.07
N ALA A 127 -4.85 2.99 -16.10
CA ALA A 127 -5.47 1.66 -16.01
C ALA A 127 -4.48 0.54 -15.64
N ASN A 128 -3.19 0.71 -15.93
CA ASN A 128 -2.16 -0.29 -15.60
C ASN A 128 -1.63 -0.15 -14.16
N ARG A 129 -1.99 0.92 -13.44
CA ARG A 129 -1.54 1.15 -12.07
C ARG A 129 -2.14 0.15 -11.09
N LEU A 130 -1.43 0.00 -9.97
CA LEU A 130 -1.77 -0.95 -8.93
C LEU A 130 -3.05 -0.59 -8.17
N ASP A 131 -3.27 0.68 -7.86
CA ASP A 131 -4.47 1.21 -7.19
C ASP A 131 -5.73 0.90 -8.00
N MET A 132 -5.65 0.96 -9.34
CA MET A 132 -6.77 0.62 -10.22
C MET A 132 -7.04 -0.86 -10.40
N ARG A 133 -5.98 -1.66 -10.48
CA ARG A 133 -6.11 -3.11 -10.61
C ARG A 133 -6.50 -3.78 -9.30
N ARG A 134 -6.35 -3.08 -8.18
CA ARG A 134 -6.62 -3.61 -6.84
C ARG A 134 -8.11 -3.68 -6.58
N GLN A 135 -8.57 -4.88 -6.25
CA GLN A 135 -9.97 -5.11 -5.90
C GLN A 135 -10.26 -4.79 -4.43
N PRO A 136 -11.52 -4.47 -4.08
CA PRO A 136 -11.96 -4.31 -2.70
C PRO A 136 -11.70 -5.56 -1.85
N ALA A 137 -11.58 -5.35 -0.53
CA ALA A 137 -11.39 -6.43 0.42
C ALA A 137 -12.62 -7.32 0.47
N ILE A 138 -12.40 -8.64 0.43
CA ILE A 138 -13.44 -9.66 0.67
C ILE A 138 -13.29 -10.22 2.08
N GLN A 139 -12.06 -10.22 2.61
CA GLN A 139 -11.74 -10.76 3.93
C GLN A 139 -11.25 -9.64 4.85
N ILE A 140 -11.66 -9.75 6.11
CA ILE A 140 -11.16 -8.92 7.19
C ILE A 140 -10.17 -9.76 7.99
N LYS A 141 -8.92 -9.31 8.06
CA LYS A 141 -7.88 -9.96 8.87
C LYS A 141 -7.84 -9.33 10.26
N SER A 142 -7.72 -10.20 11.26
CA SER A 142 -7.42 -9.82 12.64
C SER A 142 -5.94 -9.46 12.82
N SER A 143 -5.06 -10.04 11.99
CA SER A 143 -3.64 -9.77 11.98
C SER A 143 -3.31 -8.59 11.07
N GLY A 144 -2.68 -7.57 11.64
CA GLY A 144 -2.25 -6.38 10.93
C GLY A 144 -1.57 -5.41 11.88
N ARG A 145 -0.74 -4.51 11.34
CA ARG A 145 -0.17 -3.44 12.18
C ARG A 145 -1.29 -2.46 12.50
N VAL A 146 -1.46 -2.17 13.78
CA VAL A 146 -2.36 -1.12 14.25
C VAL A 146 -1.53 0.14 14.47
N PRO A 147 -1.79 1.24 13.76
CA PRO A 147 -1.12 2.50 14.05
C PRO A 147 -1.62 3.05 15.38
N ARG A 148 -0.71 3.68 16.14
CA ARG A 148 -1.07 4.47 17.32
C ARG A 148 -1.30 5.93 16.92
N ASN A 149 -1.98 6.68 17.78
CA ASN A 149 -2.17 8.13 17.67
C ASN A 149 -2.97 8.59 16.43
N LEU A 150 -3.82 7.74 15.86
CA LEU A 150 -4.87 8.21 14.95
C LEU A 150 -6.07 8.73 15.75
N PRO A 151 -6.92 9.61 15.17
CA PRO A 151 -8.20 9.96 15.76
C PRO A 151 -9.04 8.73 16.14
N GLU A 152 -9.89 8.88 17.16
CA GLU A 152 -10.72 7.79 17.66
C GLU A 152 -11.62 7.16 16.58
N ASN A 153 -12.19 7.98 15.70
CA ASN A 153 -13.03 7.53 14.59
C ASN A 153 -12.27 6.83 13.45
N CYS A 154 -10.93 6.76 13.49
CA CYS A 154 -10.18 5.87 12.58
C CYS A 154 -10.23 4.39 13.01
N TYR A 155 -10.62 4.12 14.26
CA TYR A 155 -10.67 2.77 14.82
C TYR A 155 -12.11 2.24 14.85
N CYS A 156 -12.29 0.97 14.51
CA CYS A 156 -13.57 0.29 14.61
C CYS A 156 -14.02 0.25 16.08
N PRO A 157 -15.23 0.75 16.41
CA PRO A 157 -15.69 0.86 17.79
C PRO A 157 -15.87 -0.52 18.44
N ILE A 158 -16.33 -1.52 17.69
CA ILE A 158 -16.50 -2.89 18.17
C ILE A 158 -15.15 -3.49 18.58
N TRP A 159 -14.17 -3.40 17.68
CA TRP A 159 -12.81 -3.91 17.95
C TRP A 159 -12.15 -3.15 19.12
N ARG A 160 -12.27 -1.81 19.14
CA ARG A 160 -11.74 -0.99 20.23
C ARG A 160 -12.37 -1.34 21.57
N GLY A 161 -13.66 -1.70 21.60
CA GLY A 161 -14.38 -2.16 22.78
C GLY A 161 -13.85 -3.46 23.38
N THR A 162 -13.16 -4.30 22.59
CA THR A 162 -12.52 -5.53 23.10
C THR A 162 -11.19 -5.29 23.82
N LEU A 163 -10.66 -4.06 23.77
CA LEU A 163 -9.38 -3.71 24.38
C LEU A 163 -9.56 -3.27 25.84
N THR A 164 -8.59 -3.59 26.69
CA THR A 164 -8.52 -3.06 28.05
C THR A 164 -8.30 -1.54 28.04
N ASP A 165 -8.70 -0.85 29.11
CA ASP A 165 -8.61 0.61 29.24
C ASP A 165 -7.20 1.13 28.99
N THR A 166 -6.18 0.45 29.56
CA THR A 166 -4.78 0.78 29.32
C THR A 166 -4.40 0.66 27.85
N LYS A 167 -4.87 -0.39 27.15
CA LYS A 167 -4.60 -0.57 25.71
C LYS A 167 -5.32 0.48 24.88
N ARG A 168 -6.55 0.86 25.24
CA ARG A 168 -7.29 1.94 24.58
C ARG A 168 -6.57 3.28 24.73
N HIS A 169 -6.11 3.59 25.92
CA HIS A 169 -5.36 4.81 26.21
C HIS A 169 -3.99 4.86 25.48
N LEU A 170 -3.29 3.73 25.39
CA LEU A 170 -2.03 3.64 24.62
C LEU A 170 -2.23 3.62 23.10
N LEU A 171 -3.43 3.27 22.64
CA LEU A 171 -3.77 3.26 21.22
C LEU A 171 -3.90 4.70 20.70
N THR A 172 -4.70 5.52 21.39
CA THR A 172 -4.85 6.93 21.07
C THR A 172 -5.42 7.71 22.25
N GLN A 173 -5.01 8.98 22.32
CA GLN A 173 -5.64 10.01 23.17
C GLN A 173 -6.32 11.10 22.33
N LYS A 174 -6.29 10.97 20.99
CA LYS A 174 -6.92 11.93 20.09
C LYS A 174 -8.44 11.67 20.05
N PRO A 175 -9.28 12.69 20.28
CA PRO A 175 -10.72 12.56 20.15
C PRO A 175 -11.11 12.25 18.69
N PRO A 176 -12.39 11.92 18.42
CA PRO A 176 -12.91 11.89 17.06
C PRO A 176 -12.59 13.20 16.34
N SER A 177 -12.15 13.10 15.08
CA SER A 177 -11.75 14.26 14.29
C SER A 177 -12.72 14.48 13.13
N ASP A 178 -13.27 15.70 13.06
CA ASP A 178 -14.10 16.16 11.95
C ASP A 178 -13.29 16.31 10.64
N PHE A 179 -11.95 16.28 10.76
CA PHE A 179 -11.05 16.38 9.61
C PHE A 179 -11.26 15.24 8.60
N LEU A 180 -11.67 14.05 9.06
CA LEU A 180 -12.01 12.92 8.17
C LEU A 180 -13.20 13.27 7.25
N SER A 181 -14.22 13.92 7.79
CA SER A 181 -15.38 14.38 7.00
C SER A 181 -15.01 15.53 6.07
N PHE A 182 -14.19 16.47 6.55
CA PHE A 182 -13.67 17.58 5.73
C PHE A 182 -12.89 17.08 4.52
N ILE A 183 -11.87 16.24 4.72
CA ILE A 183 -11.02 15.75 3.63
C ILE A 183 -11.80 14.89 2.65
N THR A 184 -12.74 14.07 3.15
CA THR A 184 -13.65 13.28 2.31
C THR A 184 -14.46 14.18 1.39
N SER A 185 -15.02 15.27 1.93
CA SER A 185 -15.78 16.25 1.13
C SER A 185 -14.93 16.94 0.07
N LYS A 186 -13.68 17.33 0.41
CA LYS A 186 -12.75 17.94 -0.55
C LYS A 186 -12.35 17.00 -1.67
N ILE A 187 -12.07 15.73 -1.35
CA ILE A 187 -11.75 14.73 -2.37
C ILE A 187 -12.98 14.47 -3.26
N HIS A 188 -14.19 14.39 -2.71
CA HIS A 188 -15.40 14.26 -3.52
C HIS A 188 -15.57 15.43 -4.50
N ALA A 189 -15.37 16.66 -4.04
CA ALA A 189 -15.42 17.84 -4.90
C ALA A 189 -14.38 17.80 -6.03
N ALA A 190 -13.19 17.23 -5.77
CA ALA A 190 -12.14 17.08 -6.79
C ALA A 190 -12.39 15.90 -7.76
N LEU A 191 -13.29 14.99 -7.43
CA LEU A 191 -13.66 13.83 -8.27
C LEU A 191 -14.89 14.09 -9.16
N CYS A 192 -15.67 15.14 -8.86
CA CYS A 192 -16.82 15.59 -9.64
C CYS A 192 -16.39 16.48 -10.81
#